data_AF-A0A9W7XEE8-F1
#
_entry.id   AF-A0A9W7XEE8-F1
#
_cell.length_a   1.000
_cell.length_b   1.000
_cell.length_c   1.000
_cell.angle_alpha   90.00
_cell.angle_beta   90.00
_cell.angle_gamma   90.00
#
_symmetry.space_group_name_H-M   'P 1'
#
loop_
_entity.id
_entity.type
_entity.pdbx_description
1 polymer ?
#
loop_
_entity_poly.entity_id
_entity_poly.type
_entity_poly.pdbx_seq_one_letter_code
_entity_poly.pdbx_strand_id
1 'polypeptide(L)'
;MHGRQRLREVAVGRWHNAVTDRFRDHQRLIQWKDGQSSATQAASHLKLPEELEQISDPSAVELVLIAADRDSRQIFDALDSRFPQAVRLAIVGSQTPFFNGREHTLFDSNNIFESGVVGIAFLRTQVNSANRPHALEQPQVSYTGLRAISDVLEIRRSKGNVVLEVENGEAAHQLIASIRKQRASAGPNQTAAEARLFAKIAASRDFSSSSVVLQVTGGDPAKGGLAIDTTRDIEPGQFMQFMMLGPSSCAANLPADFHQPMLRFGADDYTGIAKPAHLDTSIVPSIFGGATEGGFVYSLSLPAQNNCSVAGSGGSIVRSVLFGSVECTVPGSNLLFKLGN
;
A
#
# COMPACT_ATOMS: atom_id res chain seq x y z
N MET A 1 -17.98 -14.36 -12.63
CA MET A 1 -16.77 -14.21 -11.80
C MET A 1 -15.99 -15.53 -11.78
N HIS A 2 -14.68 -15.50 -12.02
CA HIS A 2 -13.82 -16.68 -11.94
C HIS A 2 -13.24 -16.80 -10.52
N GLY A 3 -13.35 -17.97 -9.89
CA GLY A 3 -12.76 -18.23 -8.57
C GLY A 3 -11.24 -18.24 -8.64
N ARG A 4 -10.57 -17.43 -7.79
CA ARG A 4 -9.11 -17.35 -7.75
C ARG A 4 -8.50 -18.53 -7.00
N GLN A 5 -7.51 -19.18 -7.60
CA GLN A 5 -6.67 -20.14 -6.90
C GLN A 5 -5.75 -19.38 -5.94
N ARG A 6 -5.89 -19.62 -4.63
CA ARG A 6 -5.06 -19.00 -3.59
C ARG A 6 -3.67 -19.64 -3.62
N LEU A 7 -2.71 -19.00 -4.28
CA LEU A 7 -1.29 -19.25 -4.04
C LEU A 7 -0.88 -18.35 -2.87
N ARG A 8 -0.57 -18.89 -1.70
CA ARG A 8 -0.01 -18.10 -0.58
C ARG A 8 1.50 -18.31 -0.57
N GLU A 9 2.26 -17.24 -0.79
CA GLU A 9 3.72 -17.26 -0.82
C GLU A 9 4.30 -16.93 0.56
N VAL A 10 5.40 -17.57 0.88
CA VAL A 10 6.13 -17.41 2.15
C VAL A 10 6.93 -16.11 2.09
N ALA A 11 6.38 -15.02 2.65
CA ALA A 11 7.14 -13.81 2.95
C ALA A 11 7.71 -13.89 4.37
N VAL A 12 9.01 -13.62 4.53
CA VAL A 12 9.68 -13.66 5.84
C VAL A 12 9.10 -12.56 6.75
N GLY A 13 8.60 -12.95 7.94
CA GLY A 13 8.16 -12.00 8.98
C GLY A 13 6.64 -11.87 9.19
N ARG A 14 5.79 -12.61 8.46
CA ARG A 14 4.36 -12.74 8.79
C ARG A 14 4.13 -14.06 9.54
N TRP A 15 3.61 -13.99 10.77
CA TRP A 15 3.31 -15.18 11.57
C TRP A 15 2.20 -16.02 10.93
N HIS A 16 2.40 -17.34 10.88
CA HIS A 16 1.45 -18.31 10.36
C HIS A 16 0.21 -18.40 11.26
N ASN A 17 -1.01 -18.35 10.68
CA ASN A 17 -2.22 -18.75 11.39
C ASN A 17 -2.44 -20.26 11.22
N ALA A 18 -2.62 -20.97 12.33
CA ALA A 18 -2.59 -22.45 12.47
C ALA A 18 -3.62 -23.26 11.65
N VAL A 19 -4.46 -22.62 10.83
CA VAL A 19 -5.47 -23.28 10.00
C VAL A 19 -4.92 -23.73 8.62
N THR A 20 -3.66 -23.44 8.29
CA THR A 20 -3.16 -23.44 6.90
C THR A 20 -2.21 -24.57 6.47
N ASP A 21 -2.02 -25.63 7.27
CA ASP A 21 -0.98 -26.64 6.98
C ASP A 21 -1.47 -27.84 6.13
N ARG A 22 -1.91 -27.58 4.88
CA ARG A 22 -2.27 -28.66 3.93
C ARG A 22 -1.77 -28.47 2.49
N PHE A 23 -0.57 -27.96 2.23
CA PHE A 23 0.05 -28.13 0.90
C PHE A 23 1.58 -28.26 0.98
N ARG A 24 2.08 -29.49 0.82
CA ARG A 24 3.50 -29.87 0.92
C ARG A 24 4.30 -29.77 -0.40
N ASP A 25 3.70 -29.31 -1.50
CA ASP A 25 4.32 -29.49 -2.82
C ASP A 25 5.11 -28.28 -3.38
N HIS A 26 5.17 -27.13 -2.68
CA HIS A 26 5.82 -25.92 -3.23
C HIS A 26 7.32 -25.79 -2.90
N GLN A 27 7.91 -26.71 -2.15
CA GLN A 27 9.34 -26.65 -1.77
C GLN A 27 10.32 -26.88 -2.93
N ARG A 28 9.87 -27.30 -4.12
CA ARG A 28 10.77 -27.65 -5.25
C ARG A 28 11.02 -26.55 -6.27
N LEU A 29 10.29 -25.43 -6.25
CA LEU A 29 10.39 -24.39 -7.29
C LEU A 29 11.24 -23.17 -6.90
N ILE A 30 11.63 -23.03 -5.64
CA ILE A 30 12.48 -21.92 -5.19
C ILE A 30 13.93 -22.39 -5.10
N GLN A 31 14.56 -22.68 -6.24
CA GLN A 31 16.02 -22.77 -6.29
C GLN A 31 16.58 -21.35 -6.16
N TRP A 32 17.08 -21.01 -4.97
CA TRP A 32 17.89 -19.82 -4.73
C TRP A 32 19.14 -19.90 -5.60
N LYS A 33 19.10 -19.30 -6.79
CA LYS A 33 20.30 -19.08 -7.58
C LYS A 33 20.88 -17.73 -7.19
N ASP A 34 22.10 -17.78 -6.67
CA ASP A 34 23.06 -16.68 -6.61
C ASP A 34 22.72 -15.45 -5.77
N GLY A 35 22.14 -15.61 -4.56
CA GLY A 35 22.24 -14.61 -3.46
C GLY A 35 21.78 -13.16 -3.71
N GLN A 36 21.28 -12.85 -4.91
CA GLN A 36 20.88 -11.55 -5.44
C GLN A 36 19.37 -11.50 -5.76
N SER A 37 18.69 -12.64 -5.66
CA SER A 37 17.23 -12.71 -5.76
C SER A 37 16.58 -12.08 -4.52
N SER A 38 15.64 -11.16 -4.75
CA SER A 38 14.81 -10.56 -3.69
C SER A 38 14.26 -11.64 -2.76
N ALA A 39 14.45 -11.47 -1.44
CA ALA A 39 13.91 -12.40 -0.44
C ALA A 39 12.41 -12.16 -0.14
N THR A 40 11.83 -11.11 -0.74
CA THR A 40 10.49 -10.62 -0.41
C THR A 40 9.47 -10.93 -1.51
N GLN A 41 9.93 -11.24 -2.71
CA GLN A 41 9.07 -11.47 -3.88
C GLN A 41 9.19 -12.89 -4.40
N ALA A 42 8.06 -13.54 -4.68
CA ALA A 42 7.99 -14.69 -5.55
C ALA A 42 7.17 -14.37 -6.80
N ALA A 43 7.38 -15.15 -7.86
CA ALA A 43 6.84 -14.83 -9.18
C ALA A 43 5.32 -15.04 -9.20
N SER A 44 4.56 -13.95 -9.40
CA SER A 44 3.11 -14.06 -9.57
C SER A 44 2.78 -14.80 -10.87
N HIS A 45 2.23 -16.00 -10.75
CA HIS A 45 1.71 -16.81 -11.85
C HIS A 45 0.20 -16.59 -12.09
N LEU A 46 -0.37 -15.53 -11.52
CA LEU A 46 -1.81 -15.27 -11.63
C LEU A 46 -2.17 -14.88 -13.07
N LYS A 47 -3.08 -15.65 -13.67
CA LYS A 47 -3.69 -15.32 -14.96
C LYS A 47 -4.71 -14.18 -14.77
N LEU A 48 -4.65 -13.15 -15.60
CA LEU A 48 -5.63 -12.05 -15.55
C LEU A 48 -6.99 -12.52 -16.10
N PRO A 49 -8.10 -11.87 -15.72
CA PRO A 49 -9.39 -12.09 -16.37
C PRO A 49 -9.28 -11.93 -17.90
N GLU A 50 -10.02 -12.76 -18.65
CA GLU A 50 -9.94 -12.81 -20.10
C GLU A 50 -10.20 -11.43 -20.74
N GLU A 51 -11.10 -10.64 -20.15
CA GLU A 51 -11.46 -9.30 -20.59
C GLU A 51 -10.27 -8.33 -20.55
N LEU A 52 -9.34 -8.51 -19.60
CA LEU A 52 -8.11 -7.73 -19.51
C LEU A 52 -6.99 -8.32 -20.37
N GLU A 53 -6.96 -9.63 -20.57
CA GLU A 53 -5.99 -10.29 -21.45
C GLU A 53 -6.21 -9.96 -22.92
N GLN A 54 -7.47 -9.83 -23.34
CA GLN A 54 -7.86 -9.50 -24.71
C GLN A 54 -7.50 -8.06 -25.12
N ILE A 55 -7.18 -7.18 -24.17
CA ILE A 55 -6.74 -5.81 -24.47
C ILE A 55 -5.38 -5.86 -25.16
N SER A 56 -5.36 -5.55 -26.46
CA SER A 56 -4.17 -5.67 -27.31
C SER A 56 -3.09 -4.64 -26.97
N ASP A 57 -3.49 -3.39 -26.71
CA ASP A 57 -2.59 -2.30 -26.32
C ASP A 57 -2.69 -2.03 -24.80
N PRO A 58 -1.68 -2.41 -24.00
CA PRO A 58 -1.70 -2.16 -22.56
C PRO A 58 -1.64 -0.69 -22.18
N SER A 59 -1.09 0.17 -23.05
CA SER A 59 -1.03 1.62 -22.82
C SER A 59 -2.39 2.29 -23.01
N ALA A 60 -3.38 1.59 -23.59
CA ALA A 60 -4.73 2.09 -23.69
C ALA A 60 -5.47 2.08 -22.33
N VAL A 61 -5.04 1.30 -21.35
CA VAL A 61 -5.68 1.27 -20.02
C VAL A 61 -5.14 2.43 -19.18
N GLU A 62 -6.01 3.37 -18.82
CA GLU A 62 -5.62 4.57 -18.07
C GLU A 62 -5.85 4.43 -16.57
N LEU A 63 -6.98 3.84 -16.18
CA LEU A 63 -7.40 3.72 -14.80
C LEU A 63 -8.04 2.35 -14.55
N VAL A 64 -7.73 1.72 -13.44
CA VAL A 64 -8.41 0.51 -12.95
C VAL A 64 -8.92 0.79 -11.55
N LEU A 65 -10.24 0.76 -11.37
CA LEU A 65 -10.91 0.89 -10.09
C LEU A 65 -11.30 -0.48 -9.56
N ILE A 66 -10.94 -0.79 -8.33
CA ILE A 66 -11.03 -2.13 -7.79
C ILE A 66 -11.67 -2.14 -6.40
N ALA A 67 -12.59 -3.08 -6.16
CA ALA A 67 -12.99 -3.51 -4.83
C ALA A 67 -12.43 -4.92 -4.60
N ALA A 68 -11.67 -5.09 -3.53
CA ALA A 68 -10.88 -6.28 -3.30
C ALA A 68 -11.03 -6.81 -1.88
N ASP A 69 -10.80 -8.10 -1.70
CA ASP A 69 -10.50 -8.67 -0.39
C ASP A 69 -9.05 -8.35 0.05
N ARG A 70 -8.70 -8.79 1.26
CA ARG A 70 -7.36 -8.60 1.85
C ARG A 70 -6.25 -9.36 1.12
N ASP A 71 -6.56 -10.42 0.38
CA ASP A 71 -5.58 -11.29 -0.29
C ASP A 71 -5.37 -10.89 -1.76
N SER A 72 -5.52 -9.61 -2.12
CA SER A 72 -5.54 -9.10 -3.50
C SER A 72 -4.16 -8.80 -4.13
N ARG A 73 -3.06 -9.02 -3.42
CA ARG A 73 -1.71 -8.65 -3.89
C ARG A 73 -1.33 -9.18 -5.27
N GLN A 74 -1.58 -10.46 -5.54
CA GLN A 74 -1.19 -11.05 -6.84
C GLN A 74 -1.93 -10.44 -8.02
N ILE A 75 -3.18 -9.95 -7.82
CA ILE A 75 -3.87 -9.26 -8.91
C ILE A 75 -3.18 -7.92 -9.18
N PHE A 76 -2.74 -7.20 -8.14
CA PHE A 76 -1.98 -5.98 -8.31
C PHE A 76 -0.62 -6.23 -8.96
N ASP A 77 0.09 -7.30 -8.61
CA ASP A 77 1.35 -7.66 -9.27
C ASP A 77 1.16 -8.02 -10.75
N ALA A 78 0.09 -8.76 -11.07
CA ALA A 78 -0.26 -9.09 -12.45
C ALA A 78 -0.65 -7.83 -13.24
N LEU A 79 -1.44 -6.94 -12.63
CA LEU A 79 -1.82 -5.67 -13.23
C LEU A 79 -0.60 -4.75 -13.41
N ASP A 80 0.27 -4.61 -12.41
CA ASP A 80 1.52 -3.81 -12.44
C ASP A 80 2.43 -4.30 -13.57
N SER A 81 2.48 -5.62 -13.78
CA SER A 81 3.27 -6.23 -14.86
C SER A 81 2.65 -6.02 -16.24
N ARG A 82 1.32 -6.13 -16.38
CA ARG A 82 0.63 -6.00 -17.68
C ARG A 82 0.42 -4.55 -18.11
N PHE A 83 0.02 -3.66 -17.19
CA PHE A 83 -0.44 -2.31 -17.48
C PHE A 83 0.39 -1.22 -16.76
N PRO A 84 1.72 -1.20 -16.85
CA PRO A 84 2.58 -0.40 -15.96
C PRO A 84 2.29 1.12 -15.91
N GLN A 85 1.62 1.66 -16.93
CA GLN A 85 1.25 3.07 -17.02
C GLN A 85 -0.13 3.40 -16.45
N ALA A 86 -1.00 2.40 -16.27
CA ALA A 86 -2.34 2.60 -15.73
C ALA A 86 -2.27 3.06 -14.28
N VAL A 87 -3.16 3.97 -13.88
CA VAL A 87 -3.43 4.26 -12.48
C VAL A 87 -4.30 3.13 -11.92
N ARG A 88 -4.00 2.64 -10.73
CA ARG A 88 -4.82 1.67 -10.00
C ARG A 88 -5.26 2.28 -8.70
N LEU A 89 -6.56 2.21 -8.43
CA LEU A 89 -7.11 2.59 -7.14
C LEU A 89 -8.00 1.44 -6.67
N ALA A 90 -7.84 1.05 -5.42
CA ALA A 90 -8.66 0.01 -4.84
C ALA A 90 -9.11 0.32 -3.43
N ILE A 91 -10.28 -0.21 -3.07
CA ILE A 91 -10.75 -0.29 -1.70
C ILE A 91 -10.68 -1.74 -1.23
N VAL A 92 -10.16 -1.98 -0.03
CA VAL A 92 -10.03 -3.32 0.55
C VAL A 92 -11.16 -3.53 1.55
N GLY A 93 -12.04 -4.49 1.29
CA GLY A 93 -13.19 -4.79 2.14
C GLY A 93 -12.77 -5.24 3.54
N SER A 94 -13.56 -4.85 4.55
CA SER A 94 -13.38 -5.30 5.93
C SER A 94 -13.66 -6.81 6.07
N GLN A 95 -13.14 -7.38 7.15
CA GLN A 95 -13.44 -8.77 7.50
C GLN A 95 -14.87 -8.88 8.07
N THR A 96 -15.60 -9.93 7.72
CA THR A 96 -16.99 -10.14 8.14
C THR A 96 -17.23 -11.42 8.97
N PRO A 97 -16.30 -11.84 9.86
CA PRO A 97 -16.36 -13.16 10.51
C PRO A 97 -17.58 -13.30 11.43
N PHE A 98 -18.06 -12.21 12.02
CA PHE A 98 -19.17 -12.25 12.97
C PHE A 98 -20.54 -12.31 12.29
N PHE A 99 -20.65 -12.01 11.00
CA PHE A 99 -21.94 -12.00 10.30
C PHE A 99 -22.32 -13.39 9.79
N ASN A 100 -21.34 -14.15 9.30
CA ASN A 100 -21.58 -15.45 8.65
C ASN A 100 -20.45 -16.48 8.88
N GLY A 101 -19.51 -16.21 9.79
CA GLY A 101 -18.36 -17.09 10.05
C GLY A 101 -17.26 -17.04 8.99
N ARG A 102 -17.40 -16.22 7.93
CA ARG A 102 -16.43 -16.12 6.82
C ARG A 102 -15.51 -14.92 7.02
N GLU A 103 -14.24 -15.07 6.62
CA GLU A 103 -13.26 -13.98 6.76
C GLU A 103 -13.67 -12.75 5.95
N HIS A 104 -14.12 -12.94 4.70
CA HIS A 104 -14.67 -11.89 3.85
C HIS A 104 -15.94 -12.38 3.13
N THR A 105 -16.80 -11.45 2.73
CA THR A 105 -18.06 -11.75 2.06
C THR A 105 -18.26 -10.80 0.89
N LEU A 106 -18.28 -11.35 -0.32
CA LEU A 106 -18.65 -10.63 -1.54
C LEU A 106 -20.02 -11.14 -2.00
N PHE A 107 -20.93 -10.22 -2.25
CA PHE A 107 -22.25 -10.52 -2.79
C PHE A 107 -22.28 -10.21 -4.29
N ASP A 108 -22.65 -11.20 -5.08
CA ASP A 108 -22.93 -11.03 -6.51
C ASP A 108 -24.30 -11.63 -6.80
N SER A 109 -25.30 -10.77 -6.92
CA SER A 109 -26.69 -11.15 -7.18
C SER A 109 -27.18 -12.17 -6.14
N ASN A 110 -27.17 -13.47 -6.48
CA ASN A 110 -27.61 -14.57 -5.61
C ASN A 110 -26.44 -15.41 -5.03
N ASN A 111 -25.19 -15.05 -5.34
CA ASN A 111 -24.01 -15.81 -4.95
C ASN A 111 -23.24 -15.09 -3.84
N ILE A 112 -22.69 -15.88 -2.92
CA ILE A 112 -21.83 -15.40 -1.83
C ILE A 112 -20.44 -16.00 -2.01
N PHE A 113 -19.46 -15.13 -2.25
CA PHE A 113 -18.05 -15.51 -2.38
C PHE A 113 -17.26 -15.15 -1.12
N GLU A 114 -16.29 -15.99 -0.77
CA GLU A 114 -15.39 -15.81 0.40
C GLU A 114 -14.09 -15.07 0.07
N SER A 115 -13.81 -14.89 -1.22
CA SER A 115 -12.67 -14.15 -1.75
C SER A 115 -12.92 -13.80 -3.20
N GLY A 116 -12.33 -12.70 -3.64
CA GLY A 116 -12.48 -12.19 -4.99
C GLY A 116 -12.07 -10.73 -5.10
N VAL A 117 -12.01 -10.30 -6.35
CA VAL A 117 -11.75 -8.92 -6.72
C VAL A 117 -12.72 -8.59 -7.83
N VAL A 118 -13.33 -7.41 -7.73
CA VAL A 118 -14.22 -6.86 -8.75
C VAL A 118 -13.66 -5.51 -9.15
N GLY A 119 -13.66 -5.18 -10.43
CA GLY A 119 -13.14 -3.90 -10.86
C GLY A 119 -13.62 -3.51 -12.24
N ILE A 120 -13.38 -2.24 -12.55
CA ILE A 120 -13.71 -1.63 -13.83
C ILE A 120 -12.42 -0.99 -14.35
N ALA A 121 -12.08 -1.28 -15.61
CA ALA A 121 -10.97 -0.66 -16.31
C ALA A 121 -11.49 0.39 -17.28
N PHE A 122 -10.86 1.57 -17.27
CA PHE A 122 -11.15 2.68 -18.17
C PHE A 122 -10.09 2.71 -19.27
N LEU A 123 -10.55 2.65 -20.52
CA LEU A 123 -9.70 2.66 -21.69
C LEU A 123 -9.73 4.02 -22.38
N ARG A 124 -8.56 4.46 -22.86
CA ARG A 124 -8.43 5.60 -23.75
C ARG A 124 -9.10 5.30 -25.09
N THR A 125 -10.08 6.10 -25.47
CA THR A 125 -10.71 6.02 -26.81
C THR A 125 -9.99 6.94 -27.79
N GLN A 126 -9.70 6.44 -28.99
CA GLN A 126 -8.94 7.20 -30.02
C GLN A 126 -9.67 8.43 -30.57
N VAL A 127 -10.98 8.57 -30.31
CA VAL A 127 -11.80 9.70 -30.78
C VAL A 127 -11.41 11.02 -30.10
N ASN A 128 -10.76 10.98 -28.92
CA ASN A 128 -10.37 12.16 -28.15
C ASN A 128 -8.87 12.50 -28.24
N SER A 129 -8.12 11.86 -29.16
CA SER A 129 -6.65 11.85 -29.16
C SER A 129 -5.96 13.04 -29.82
N ALA A 130 -6.68 13.97 -30.46
CA ALA A 130 -6.02 15.03 -31.22
C ALA A 130 -5.56 16.24 -30.38
N ASN A 131 -6.01 16.41 -29.12
CA ASN A 131 -5.69 17.64 -28.37
C ASN A 131 -5.74 17.61 -26.83
N ARG A 132 -5.71 16.44 -26.17
CA ARG A 132 -5.66 16.39 -24.68
C ARG A 132 -4.29 15.98 -24.15
N PRO A 133 -3.53 16.89 -23.54
CA PRO A 133 -2.40 16.56 -22.70
C PRO A 133 -2.92 16.31 -21.27
N HIS A 134 -3.62 15.20 -21.03
CA HIS A 134 -3.99 14.84 -19.67
C HIS A 134 -3.51 13.42 -19.38
N ALA A 135 -2.22 13.31 -19.03
CA ALA A 135 -1.80 12.27 -18.12
C ALA A 135 -2.65 12.43 -16.85
N LEU A 136 -3.36 11.37 -16.44
CA LEU A 136 -4.09 11.37 -15.18
C LEU A 136 -3.15 11.85 -14.06
N GLU A 137 -3.64 12.75 -13.21
CA GLU A 137 -2.86 13.21 -12.06
C GLU A 137 -2.49 12.02 -11.16
N GLN A 138 -1.33 12.09 -10.51
CA GLN A 138 -0.96 11.03 -9.56
C GLN A 138 -1.90 11.07 -8.34
N PRO A 139 -2.29 9.90 -7.79
CA PRO A 139 -3.10 9.87 -6.58
C PRO A 139 -2.37 10.56 -5.42
N GLN A 140 -3.08 11.44 -4.72
CA GLN A 140 -2.55 12.15 -3.55
C GLN A 140 -2.96 11.44 -2.27
N VAL A 141 -1.98 11.04 -1.47
CA VAL A 141 -2.22 10.38 -0.18
C VAL A 141 -1.84 11.30 0.96
N SER A 142 -2.77 11.48 1.90
CA SER A 142 -2.57 12.24 3.12
C SER A 142 -2.64 11.34 4.34
N TYR A 143 -1.73 11.56 5.30
CA TYR A 143 -1.59 10.77 6.53
C TYR A 143 -1.86 11.66 7.77
N THR A 144 -3.09 12.19 7.88
CA THR A 144 -3.45 13.21 8.89
C THR A 144 -3.42 12.69 10.34
N GLY A 145 -3.52 11.38 10.55
CA GLY A 145 -3.47 10.75 11.87
C GLY A 145 -2.07 10.46 12.41
N LEU A 146 -1.01 10.76 11.66
CA LEU A 146 0.37 10.43 12.03
C LEU A 146 1.18 11.65 12.44
N ARG A 147 2.02 11.46 13.45
CA ARG A 147 3.04 12.42 13.88
C ARG A 147 4.43 11.83 13.75
N ALA A 148 5.39 12.65 13.32
CA ALA A 148 6.80 12.28 13.30
C ALA A 148 7.37 12.19 14.71
N ILE A 149 8.21 11.20 14.94
CA ILE A 149 8.88 10.96 16.22
C ILE A 149 10.40 10.98 16.11
N SER A 150 10.93 10.95 14.88
CA SER A 150 12.34 11.08 14.57
C SER A 150 12.56 12.16 13.52
N ASP A 151 13.82 12.55 13.36
CA ASP A 151 14.29 13.25 12.17
C ASP A 151 14.28 12.31 10.95
N VAL A 152 14.50 12.88 9.76
CA VAL A 152 14.62 12.10 8.52
C VAL A 152 16.01 11.48 8.45
N LEU A 153 16.05 10.16 8.29
CA LEU A 153 17.27 9.35 8.31
C LEU A 153 17.46 8.68 6.95
N GLU A 154 18.68 8.71 6.42
CA GLU A 154 19.03 7.96 5.21
C GLU A 154 19.17 6.47 5.51
N ILE A 155 18.60 5.60 4.67
CA ILE A 155 18.77 4.14 4.75
C ILE A 155 20.14 3.78 4.17
N ARG A 156 21.04 3.28 5.01
CA ARG A 156 22.39 2.88 4.61
C ARG A 156 22.46 1.43 4.20
N ARG A 157 21.71 0.57 4.89
CA ARG A 157 21.70 -0.87 4.64
C ARG A 157 20.34 -1.49 4.89
N SER A 158 19.87 -2.25 3.92
CA SER A 158 18.62 -2.99 3.97
C SER A 158 18.79 -4.36 3.31
N LYS A 159 17.87 -5.28 3.63
CA LYS A 159 17.75 -6.57 2.95
C LYS A 159 16.27 -6.94 2.89
N GLY A 160 15.71 -6.96 1.69
CA GLY A 160 14.27 -7.18 1.49
C GLY A 160 13.44 -6.09 2.16
N ASN A 161 12.47 -6.49 2.99
CA ASN A 161 11.65 -5.60 3.82
C ASN A 161 12.29 -5.23 5.18
N VAL A 162 13.54 -5.63 5.43
CA VAL A 162 14.24 -5.35 6.70
C VAL A 162 15.24 -4.23 6.51
N VAL A 163 15.07 -3.15 7.27
CA VAL A 163 16.07 -2.07 7.40
C VAL A 163 17.05 -2.43 8.49
N LEU A 164 18.34 -2.49 8.17
CA LEU A 164 19.38 -2.91 9.10
C LEU A 164 20.10 -1.69 9.68
N GLU A 165 20.39 -0.71 8.84
CA GLU A 165 21.17 0.47 9.23
C GLU A 165 20.61 1.72 8.56
N VAL A 166 20.52 2.77 9.36
CA VAL A 166 20.12 4.12 8.96
C VAL A 166 21.24 5.10 9.30
N GLU A 167 21.09 6.34 8.88
CA GLU A 167 21.95 7.42 9.32
C GLU A 167 22.03 7.41 10.86
N ASN A 168 23.25 7.40 11.38
CA ASN A 168 23.55 7.30 12.81
C ASN A 168 23.40 5.90 13.45
N GLY A 169 23.40 4.82 12.66
CA GLY A 169 23.61 3.45 13.14
C GLY A 169 22.42 2.52 12.94
N GLU A 170 22.22 1.57 13.85
CA GLU A 170 21.22 0.51 13.69
C GLU A 170 19.78 1.03 13.79
N ALA A 171 18.91 0.58 12.87
CA ALA A 171 17.55 1.09 12.72
C ALA A 171 16.68 0.89 13.97
N ALA A 172 16.75 -0.29 14.59
CA ALA A 172 15.98 -0.60 15.80
C ALA A 172 16.41 0.28 16.98
N HIS A 173 17.71 0.53 17.13
CA HIS A 173 18.22 1.40 18.18
C HIS A 173 17.79 2.85 18.00
N GLN A 174 17.81 3.36 16.77
CA GLN A 174 17.33 4.71 16.46
C GLN A 174 15.83 4.88 16.72
N LEU A 175 15.02 3.88 16.39
CA LEU A 175 13.60 3.88 16.71
C LEU A 175 13.36 3.92 18.23
N ILE A 176 14.06 3.08 19.00
CA ILE A 176 13.94 3.04 20.47
C ILE A 176 14.38 4.38 21.08
N ALA A 177 15.48 4.96 20.60
CA ALA A 177 15.95 6.27 21.05
C ALA A 177 14.91 7.37 20.78
N SER A 178 14.30 7.37 19.60
CA SER A 178 13.24 8.30 19.21
C SER A 178 11.99 8.18 20.11
N ILE A 179 11.57 6.96 20.40
CA ILE A 179 10.43 6.69 21.31
C ILE A 179 10.76 7.17 22.73
N ARG A 180 11.97 6.92 23.24
CA ARG A 180 12.41 7.39 24.56
C ARG A 180 12.43 8.91 24.66
N LYS A 181 12.96 9.59 23.62
CA LYS A 181 12.97 11.05 23.54
C LYS A 181 11.54 11.61 23.61
N GLN A 182 10.62 11.04 22.85
CA GLN A 182 9.20 11.42 22.89
C GLN A 182 8.56 11.21 24.26
N ARG A 183 8.84 10.08 24.93
CA ARG A 183 8.34 9.81 26.29
C ARG A 183 8.93 10.75 27.33
N ALA A 184 10.17 11.19 27.17
CA ALA A 184 10.76 12.18 28.07
C ALA A 184 10.14 13.57 27.89
N SER A 185 9.71 13.91 26.67
CA SER A 185 9.03 15.18 26.37
C SER A 185 7.53 15.17 26.66
N ALA A 186 6.89 13.99 26.65
CA ALA A 186 5.48 13.83 27.02
C ALA A 186 5.37 13.58 28.53
N GLY A 187 4.64 14.43 29.26
CA GLY A 187 4.47 14.30 30.72
C GLY A 187 3.90 12.94 31.18
N PRO A 188 3.92 12.67 32.50
CA PRO A 188 3.72 11.34 33.10
C PRO A 188 2.36 10.64 32.82
N ASN A 189 1.40 11.30 32.16
CA ASN A 189 0.07 10.77 31.86
C ASN A 189 -0.10 10.24 30.43
N GLN A 190 0.94 10.23 29.59
CA GLN A 190 0.90 9.57 28.28
C GLN A 190 1.58 8.22 28.37
N THR A 191 0.91 7.24 28.98
CA THR A 191 1.25 5.83 28.85
C THR A 191 1.07 5.42 27.39
N ALA A 192 2.13 5.57 26.59
CA ALA A 192 2.26 4.99 25.26
C ALA A 192 2.45 3.47 25.38
N ALA A 193 1.44 2.79 25.92
CA ALA A 193 1.27 1.36 25.79
C ALA A 193 0.65 1.12 24.41
N GLU A 194 1.35 0.35 23.58
CA GLU A 194 0.84 -0.18 22.29
C GLU A 194 0.59 0.87 21.18
N ALA A 195 1.43 1.91 21.10
CA ALA A 195 1.38 2.80 19.94
C ALA A 195 1.84 2.03 18.67
N ARG A 196 0.93 1.88 17.69
CA ARG A 196 1.28 1.39 16.35
C ARG A 196 2.38 2.29 15.76
N LEU A 197 3.48 1.66 15.34
CA LEU A 197 4.66 2.34 14.79
C LEU A 197 4.60 2.26 13.27
N PHE A 198 4.98 3.36 12.62
CA PHE A 198 4.99 3.47 11.17
C PHE A 198 6.32 4.07 10.69
N ALA A 199 6.68 3.77 9.45
CA ALA A 199 7.82 4.35 8.76
C ALA A 199 7.33 5.03 7.48
N LYS A 200 7.59 6.33 7.36
CA LYS A 200 7.44 7.06 6.09
C LYS A 200 8.72 6.88 5.30
N ILE A 201 8.64 6.40 4.06
CA ILE A 201 9.80 6.14 3.18
C ILE A 201 9.64 6.94 1.89
N ALA A 202 10.72 7.52 1.39
CA ALA A 202 10.76 8.23 0.10
C ALA A 202 12.14 8.20 -0.55
N ALA A 203 12.20 8.63 -1.81
CA ALA A 203 13.44 8.76 -2.56
C ALA A 203 14.24 10.02 -2.19
N SER A 204 13.58 11.07 -1.69
CA SER A 204 14.20 12.33 -1.30
C SER A 204 13.99 12.66 0.18
N ARG A 205 14.98 13.33 0.80
CA ARG A 205 14.99 13.69 2.22
C ARG A 205 13.89 14.67 2.61
N ASP A 206 13.51 15.55 1.70
CA ASP A 206 12.44 16.55 1.89
C ASP A 206 11.03 15.97 1.71
N PHE A 207 10.92 14.69 1.30
CA PHE A 207 9.66 14.06 0.93
C PHE A 207 8.89 14.80 -0.19
N SER A 208 9.59 15.57 -1.05
CA SER A 208 8.95 16.22 -2.21
C SER A 208 8.58 15.22 -3.31
N SER A 209 9.31 14.11 -3.39
CA SER A 209 8.99 12.96 -4.24
C SER A 209 7.88 12.09 -3.63
N SER A 210 7.32 11.16 -4.42
CA SER A 210 6.41 10.13 -3.92
C SER A 210 6.94 9.47 -2.65
N SER A 211 6.10 9.45 -1.61
CA SER A 211 6.40 8.82 -0.33
C SER A 211 5.31 7.83 0.03
N VAL A 212 5.68 6.80 0.79
CA VAL A 212 4.78 5.76 1.28
C VAL A 212 4.92 5.68 2.79
N VAL A 213 3.82 5.36 3.48
CA VAL A 213 3.86 5.07 4.91
C VAL A 213 3.46 3.63 5.12
N LEU A 214 4.32 2.89 5.82
CA LEU A 214 4.19 1.46 6.05
C LEU A 214 4.28 1.17 7.54
N GLN A 215 3.60 0.13 7.98
CA GLN A 215 3.64 -0.28 9.38
C GLN A 215 4.97 -0.95 9.71
N VAL A 216 5.53 -0.64 10.88
CA VAL A 216 6.64 -1.39 11.46
C VAL A 216 6.05 -2.64 12.11
N THR A 217 6.44 -3.84 11.67
CA THR A 217 5.89 -5.11 12.19
C THR A 217 6.71 -5.70 13.32
N GLY A 218 7.99 -5.36 13.39
CA GLY A 218 8.87 -5.85 14.42
C GLY A 218 10.28 -5.29 14.30
N GLY A 219 11.08 -5.56 15.31
CA GLY A 219 12.50 -5.22 15.34
C GLY A 219 13.18 -6.00 16.45
N ASP A 220 14.45 -6.32 16.25
CA ASP A 220 15.27 -7.02 17.24
C ASP A 220 16.35 -6.05 17.74
N PRO A 221 16.26 -5.54 18.99
CA PRO A 221 17.27 -4.67 19.56
C PRO A 221 18.66 -5.30 19.58
N ALA A 222 18.77 -6.62 19.73
CA ALA A 222 20.06 -7.30 19.78
C ALA A 222 20.72 -7.41 18.39
N LYS A 223 19.92 -7.43 17.32
CA LYS A 223 20.41 -7.52 15.94
C LYS A 223 20.38 -6.19 15.19
N GLY A 224 19.77 -5.16 15.76
CA GLY A 224 19.66 -3.82 15.20
C GLY A 224 18.66 -3.66 14.04
N GLY A 225 18.11 -4.77 13.52
CA GLY A 225 17.24 -4.78 12.35
C GLY A 225 15.79 -4.45 12.66
N LEU A 226 15.13 -3.80 11.70
CA LEU A 226 13.74 -3.36 11.76
C LEU A 226 12.96 -3.89 10.55
N ALA A 227 11.88 -4.64 10.80
CA ALA A 227 11.01 -5.19 9.78
C ALA A 227 9.84 -4.25 9.47
N ILE A 228 9.62 -3.99 8.18
CA ILE A 228 8.55 -3.15 7.66
C ILE A 228 7.53 -4.04 6.95
N ASP A 229 6.23 -3.72 7.08
CA ASP A 229 5.16 -4.43 6.38
C ASP A 229 5.11 -4.06 4.90
N THR A 230 6.01 -4.64 4.12
CA THR A 230 6.03 -4.51 2.67
C THR A 230 6.44 -5.82 2.02
N THR A 231 5.97 -6.04 0.80
CA THR A 231 6.42 -7.12 -0.09
C THR A 231 7.44 -6.66 -1.12
N ARG A 232 7.67 -5.35 -1.19
CA ARG A 232 8.70 -4.75 -2.02
C ARG A 232 9.94 -4.45 -1.21
N ASP A 233 11.07 -4.54 -1.89
CA ASP A 233 12.34 -4.31 -1.25
C ASP A 233 12.51 -2.83 -0.92
N ILE A 234 13.13 -2.59 0.23
CA ILE A 234 13.58 -1.28 0.65
C ILE A 234 15.03 -1.16 0.20
N GLU A 235 15.38 -0.04 -0.41
CA GLU A 235 16.68 0.14 -1.06
C GLU A 235 17.57 1.11 -0.25
N PRO A 236 18.89 0.85 -0.18
CA PRO A 236 19.83 1.84 0.31
C PRO A 236 19.78 3.13 -0.51
N GLY A 237 19.97 4.27 0.17
CA GLY A 237 19.86 5.62 -0.42
C GLY A 237 18.46 6.23 -0.33
N GLN A 238 17.45 5.45 0.04
CA GLN A 238 16.13 5.99 0.39
C GLN A 238 16.17 6.71 1.75
N PHE A 239 15.19 7.54 2.02
CA PHE A 239 15.05 8.25 3.28
C PHE A 239 13.85 7.74 4.04
N MET A 240 13.98 7.62 5.36
CA MET A 240 12.90 7.20 6.23
C MET A 240 12.71 8.12 7.44
N GLN A 241 11.48 8.21 7.91
CA GLN A 241 11.12 8.90 9.15
C GLN A 241 10.18 8.02 9.96
N PHE A 242 10.47 7.88 11.26
CA PHE A 242 9.61 7.15 12.18
C PHE A 242 8.42 7.99 12.59
N MET A 243 7.24 7.36 12.56
CA MET A 243 5.95 7.98 12.82
C MET A 243 5.17 7.16 13.86
N MET A 244 4.30 7.83 14.60
CA MET A 244 3.32 7.21 15.50
C MET A 244 1.94 7.83 15.26
N LEU A 245 0.88 7.14 15.70
CA LEU A 245 -0.43 7.78 15.78
C LEU A 245 -0.36 9.00 16.70
N GLY A 246 -0.86 10.14 16.20
CA GLY A 246 -1.08 11.34 16.97
C GLY A 246 -2.48 11.36 17.58
N PRO A 247 -2.78 12.31 18.50
CA PRO A 247 -4.16 12.59 18.88
C PRO A 247 -4.93 12.94 17.61
N SER A 248 -5.90 12.09 17.29
CA SER A 248 -6.63 12.06 16.02
C SER A 248 -7.33 13.39 15.74
N SER A 249 -6.91 14.10 14.70
CA SER A 249 -7.79 15.03 13.99
C SER A 249 -8.37 14.30 12.78
N CYS A 250 -9.52 13.65 12.95
CA CYS A 250 -10.32 13.08 11.84
C CYS A 250 -10.97 14.15 10.94
N ALA A 251 -10.52 15.41 11.00
CA ALA A 251 -10.90 16.41 10.04
C ALA A 251 -10.08 16.18 8.76
N ALA A 252 -10.59 15.30 7.90
CA ALA A 252 -10.18 15.30 6.51
C ALA A 252 -10.59 16.66 5.93
N ASN A 253 -9.68 17.61 5.92
CA ASN A 253 -9.89 18.86 5.19
C ASN A 253 -10.00 18.49 3.72
N LEU A 254 -11.24 18.46 3.23
CA LEU A 254 -11.50 18.39 1.80
C LEU A 254 -10.85 19.63 1.17
N PRO A 255 -10.13 19.50 0.04
CA PRO A 255 -9.69 20.65 -0.72
C PRO A 255 -10.90 21.55 -0.98
N ALA A 256 -10.76 22.86 -0.76
CA ALA A 256 -11.87 23.80 -0.88
C ALA A 256 -12.49 23.87 -2.30
N ASP A 257 -11.78 23.35 -3.32
CA ASP A 257 -12.21 23.34 -4.72
C ASP A 257 -13.05 22.09 -5.07
N PHE A 258 -14.34 22.12 -4.77
CA PHE A 258 -15.33 21.07 -5.07
C PHE A 258 -15.84 21.05 -6.51
N HIS A 259 -15.14 21.68 -7.46
CA HIS A 259 -15.67 21.88 -8.81
C HIS A 259 -15.43 20.71 -9.77
N GLN A 260 -14.68 19.66 -9.37
CA GLN A 260 -14.35 18.53 -10.24
C GLN A 260 -14.78 17.18 -9.63
N PRO A 261 -15.14 16.18 -10.45
CA PRO A 261 -15.41 14.84 -9.98
C PRO A 261 -14.14 14.23 -9.36
N MET A 262 -14.24 13.78 -8.11
CA MET A 262 -13.12 13.22 -7.35
C MET A 262 -13.42 11.82 -6.85
N LEU A 263 -12.39 10.99 -6.86
CA LEU A 263 -12.37 9.71 -6.15
C LEU A 263 -11.72 9.91 -4.78
N ARG A 264 -12.34 9.37 -3.73
CA ARG A 264 -11.83 9.42 -2.36
C ARG A 264 -11.91 8.07 -1.67
N PHE A 265 -10.76 7.56 -1.21
CA PHE A 265 -10.73 6.37 -0.35
C PHE A 265 -10.11 6.69 1.01
N GLY A 266 -10.69 6.16 2.08
CA GLY A 266 -10.21 6.35 3.46
C GLY A 266 -9.88 5.03 4.12
N ALA A 267 -8.83 5.03 4.94
CA ALA A 267 -8.56 3.94 5.88
C ALA A 267 -8.97 4.39 7.29
N ASP A 268 -9.92 3.68 7.89
CA ASP A 268 -10.42 3.98 9.24
C ASP A 268 -10.04 2.86 10.21
N ASP A 269 -10.01 3.15 11.51
CA ASP A 269 -9.71 2.16 12.56
C ASP A 269 -10.83 2.24 13.60
N TYR A 270 -11.79 1.33 13.51
CA TYR A 270 -12.98 1.31 14.37
C TYR A 270 -12.68 0.83 15.81
N THR A 271 -11.42 0.85 16.23
CA THR A 271 -10.99 0.41 17.58
C THR A 271 -11.34 1.40 18.69
N GLY A 272 -11.92 2.56 18.36
CA GLY A 272 -12.37 3.55 19.34
C GLY A 272 -13.88 3.51 19.55
N ILE A 273 -14.31 3.56 20.81
CA ILE A 273 -15.67 3.90 21.25
C ILE A 273 -15.97 5.33 20.79
N ALA A 274 -16.14 5.55 19.49
CA ALA A 274 -16.85 6.72 19.01
C ALA A 274 -18.28 6.51 19.51
N LYS A 275 -18.74 7.38 20.42
CA LYS A 275 -20.19 7.58 20.61
C LYS A 275 -20.77 7.67 19.21
N PRO A 276 -21.88 6.97 18.90
CA PRO A 276 -22.50 7.08 17.58
C PRO A 276 -22.70 8.57 17.34
N ALA A 277 -21.82 9.15 16.50
CA ALA A 277 -22.03 10.48 16.01
C ALA A 277 -23.39 10.36 15.32
N HIS A 278 -24.30 11.28 15.64
CA HIS A 278 -25.48 11.46 14.80
C HIS A 278 -25.01 11.34 13.35
N LEU A 279 -25.55 10.36 12.62
CA LEU A 279 -25.25 10.11 11.22
C LEU A 279 -25.78 11.31 10.42
N ASP A 280 -25.13 12.45 10.56
CA ASP A 280 -25.30 13.61 9.70
C ASP A 280 -24.70 13.20 8.37
N THR A 281 -25.59 12.64 7.55
CA THR A 281 -25.28 12.17 6.22
C THR A 281 -25.09 13.40 5.35
N SER A 282 -23.88 13.95 5.38
CA SER A 282 -23.49 15.04 4.49
C SER A 282 -23.20 14.46 3.11
N ILE A 283 -24.12 14.67 2.18
CA ILE A 283 -23.89 14.36 0.78
C ILE A 283 -22.93 15.42 0.24
N VAL A 284 -21.70 15.00 -0.07
CA VAL A 284 -20.75 15.87 -0.77
C VAL A 284 -20.94 15.62 -2.27
N PRO A 285 -21.51 16.58 -3.03
CA PRO A 285 -21.66 16.41 -4.47
C PRO A 285 -20.29 16.26 -5.14
N SER A 286 -20.25 15.51 -6.24
CA SER A 286 -19.04 15.30 -7.07
C SER A 286 -17.94 14.43 -6.45
N ILE A 287 -18.18 13.74 -5.33
CA ILE A 287 -17.23 12.76 -4.77
C ILE A 287 -17.81 11.36 -4.85
N PHE A 288 -17.07 10.43 -5.47
CA PHE A 288 -17.32 9.00 -5.37
C PHE A 288 -16.25 8.35 -4.51
N GLY A 289 -16.65 7.59 -3.50
CA GLY A 289 -15.67 7.12 -2.52
C GLY A 289 -16.24 6.30 -1.39
N GLY A 290 -15.35 5.88 -0.51
CA GLY A 290 -15.68 5.10 0.66
C GLY A 290 -14.52 5.03 1.65
N ALA A 291 -14.82 4.62 2.88
CA ALA A 291 -13.82 4.33 3.89
C ALA A 291 -14.00 2.89 4.39
N THR A 292 -12.90 2.27 4.78
CA THR A 292 -12.88 0.86 5.22
C THR A 292 -11.74 0.64 6.19
N GLU A 293 -11.92 -0.32 7.10
CA GLU A 293 -10.86 -0.81 8.00
C GLU A 293 -9.75 -1.56 7.24
N GLY A 294 -10.08 -2.16 6.10
CA GLY A 294 -9.11 -2.85 5.25
C GLY A 294 -8.13 -1.91 4.55
N GLY A 295 -8.42 -0.60 4.55
CA GLY A 295 -7.64 0.41 3.85
C GLY A 295 -7.88 0.46 2.33
N PHE A 296 -6.90 1.02 1.62
CA PHE A 296 -6.99 1.22 0.17
C PHE A 296 -5.65 0.88 -0.50
N VAL A 297 -5.70 0.63 -1.80
CA VAL A 297 -4.51 0.45 -2.65
C VAL A 297 -4.45 1.57 -3.68
N TYR A 298 -3.26 2.08 -3.95
CA TYR A 298 -3.04 3.09 -4.97
C TYR A 298 -1.73 2.81 -5.72
N SER A 299 -1.67 3.08 -7.02
CA SER A 299 -0.42 2.96 -7.76
C SER A 299 0.42 4.22 -7.72
N LEU A 300 1.71 4.06 -7.50
CA LEU A 300 2.72 5.07 -7.82
C LEU A 300 3.29 4.75 -9.21
N SER A 301 2.99 5.59 -10.20
CA SER A 301 3.51 5.38 -11.55
C SER A 301 5.00 5.67 -11.61
N LEU A 302 5.71 4.90 -12.44
CA LEU A 302 7.03 5.30 -12.90
C LEU A 302 6.88 6.61 -13.70
N PRO A 303 7.69 7.65 -13.46
CA PRO A 303 7.72 8.80 -14.35
C PRO A 303 8.00 8.29 -15.77
N ALA A 304 7.24 8.78 -16.75
CA ALA A 304 7.49 8.48 -18.16
C ALA A 304 8.98 8.70 -18.44
N GLN A 305 9.63 7.68 -19.01
CA GLN A 305 11.07 7.59 -19.19
C GLN A 305 11.72 8.93 -19.53
N ASN A 306 12.42 9.49 -18.56
CA ASN A 306 13.60 10.30 -18.81
C ASN A 306 14.74 9.65 -18.01
N ASN A 307 15.42 8.71 -18.67
CA ASN A 307 16.78 8.25 -18.35
C ASN A 307 17.15 8.18 -16.86
N CYS A 308 16.56 7.25 -16.11
CA CYS A 308 17.32 6.59 -15.04
C CYS A 308 17.90 5.30 -15.62
N SER A 309 18.90 5.45 -16.48
CA SER A 309 19.83 4.36 -16.79
C SER A 309 20.68 4.13 -15.55
N VAL A 310 20.32 3.16 -14.72
CA VAL A 310 21.32 2.50 -13.88
C VAL A 310 22.23 1.77 -14.85
N ALA A 311 23.40 2.37 -15.12
CA ALA A 311 24.37 1.79 -16.02
C ALA A 311 24.83 0.43 -15.47
N GLY A 312 24.58 -0.63 -16.24
CA GLY A 312 25.24 -1.92 -16.09
C GLY A 312 24.60 -2.93 -15.15
N SER A 313 23.52 -3.58 -15.58
CA SER A 313 23.28 -5.03 -15.43
C SER A 313 21.94 -5.40 -16.06
N GLY A 314 21.81 -6.62 -16.57
CA GLY A 314 20.65 -7.09 -17.35
C GLY A 314 19.31 -6.76 -16.71
N GLY A 315 18.37 -6.29 -17.53
CA GLY A 315 17.11 -5.67 -17.14
C GLY A 315 16.25 -6.52 -16.18
N SER A 316 16.50 -6.36 -14.89
CA SER A 316 15.52 -6.59 -13.84
C SER A 316 15.02 -5.21 -13.43
N ILE A 317 13.74 -4.93 -13.67
CA ILE A 317 13.10 -3.71 -13.14
C ILE A 317 13.32 -3.76 -11.62
N VAL A 318 14.09 -2.82 -11.10
CA VAL A 318 14.32 -2.68 -9.66
C VAL A 318 12.98 -2.27 -9.03
N ARG A 319 12.29 -3.24 -8.43
CA ARG A 319 10.93 -3.10 -7.87
C ARG A 319 11.01 -2.56 -6.43
N SER A 320 11.35 -1.29 -6.33
CA SER A 320 11.38 -0.51 -5.10
C SER A 320 9.98 -0.35 -4.50
N VAL A 321 9.89 -0.19 -3.18
CA VAL A 321 8.63 0.13 -2.47
C VAL A 321 7.93 1.41 -2.95
N LEU A 322 8.66 2.26 -3.69
CA LEU A 322 8.16 3.52 -4.25
C LEU A 322 7.55 3.39 -5.65
N PHE A 323 7.47 2.19 -6.23
CA PHE A 323 6.92 1.95 -7.56
C PHE A 323 5.87 0.85 -7.56
N GLY A 324 4.78 1.03 -8.31
CA GLY A 324 3.69 0.06 -8.44
C GLY A 324 2.56 0.28 -7.42
N SER A 325 1.69 -0.72 -7.27
CA SER A 325 0.54 -0.70 -6.34
C SER A 325 0.98 -0.75 -4.87
N VAL A 326 0.56 0.21 -4.04
CA VAL A 326 0.90 0.34 -2.61
C VAL A 326 -0.38 0.18 -1.79
N GLU A 327 -0.35 -0.73 -0.82
CA GLU A 327 -1.43 -0.93 0.14
C GLU A 327 -1.25 0.00 1.35
N CYS A 328 -2.30 0.74 1.70
CA CYS A 328 -2.31 1.67 2.83
C CYS A 328 -3.43 1.30 3.80
N THR A 329 -3.02 0.85 4.99
CA THR A 329 -3.90 0.51 6.11
C THR A 329 -3.68 1.44 7.31
N VAL A 330 -3.13 2.63 7.05
CA VAL A 330 -2.81 3.62 8.09
C VAL A 330 -4.11 4.30 8.54
N PRO A 331 -4.51 4.21 9.82
CA PRO A 331 -5.71 4.86 10.31
C PRO A 331 -5.73 6.37 10.04
N GLY A 332 -6.87 6.89 9.58
CA GLY A 332 -7.06 8.30 9.24
C GLY A 332 -6.41 8.73 7.93
N SER A 333 -5.77 7.82 7.19
CA SER A 333 -5.24 8.15 5.87
C SER A 333 -6.34 8.31 4.82
N ASN A 334 -6.11 9.23 3.89
CA ASN A 334 -7.04 9.54 2.81
C ASN A 334 -6.30 9.58 1.49
N LEU A 335 -6.85 8.89 0.49
CA LEU A 335 -6.49 8.99 -0.91
C LEU A 335 -7.45 9.95 -1.61
N LEU A 336 -6.90 10.89 -2.36
CA LEU A 336 -7.64 11.79 -3.25
C LEU A 336 -7.11 11.62 -4.67
N PHE A 337 -8.03 11.45 -5.62
CA PHE A 337 -7.69 11.37 -7.03
C PHE A 337 -8.69 12.18 -7.85
N LYS A 338 -8.18 13.13 -8.63
CA LYS A 338 -9.01 13.96 -9.50
C LYS A 338 -9.17 13.26 -10.84
N LEU A 339 -10.43 13.11 -11.28
CA LEU A 339 -10.70 12.67 -12.64
C LEU A 339 -10.50 13.88 -13.55
N GLY A 340 -9.57 13.79 -14.49
CA GLY A 340 -9.30 14.86 -15.45
C GLY A 340 -10.56 15.20 -16.26
N ASN A 341 -10.70 16.49 -16.62
CA ASN A 341 -11.78 16.98 -17.48
C ASN A 341 -11.67 16.43 -18.91
#